data_AF-A0A957DCG5-F1
#
_entry.id   AF-A0A957DCG5-F1
#
_cell.length_a   1.000
_cell.length_b   1.000
_cell.length_c   1.000
_cell.angle_alpha   90.00
_cell.angle_beta   90.00
_cell.angle_gamma   90.00
#
_symmetry.space_group_name_H-M   'P 1'
#
loop_
_entity.id
_entity.type
_entity.pdbx_description
1 polymer ?
#
loop_
_entity_poly.entity_id
_entity_poly.type
_entity_poly.pdbx_seq_one_letter_code
_entity_poly.pdbx_strand_id
1 'polypeptide(L)'
;PHDYFRYTSFGFTYLLAQSGMRVVEMRPMGGYFWFLSFNLQMLHYWLFPRPRSRWLRWLQAPFKLATQFVFFLLLPLLLYYLDRLDKVKDHTLGWVCIGEKIDNAPPM
;
A
#
# COMPACT_ATOMS: atom_id res chain seq x y z
N PRO A 1 8.48 -25.48 -5.83
CA PRO A 1 9.26 -24.27 -5.51
C PRO A 1 8.62 -23.53 -4.33
N HIS A 2 9.26 -23.58 -3.15
CA HIS A 2 8.74 -22.90 -1.98
C HIS A 2 9.21 -21.45 -1.98
N ASP A 3 8.28 -20.55 -2.29
CA ASP A 3 8.52 -19.11 -2.30
C ASP A 3 8.33 -18.54 -0.88
N TYR A 4 9.35 -18.73 -0.04
CA TYR A 4 9.33 -18.32 1.37
C TYR A 4 9.60 -16.82 1.59
N PHE A 5 10.00 -16.08 0.55
CA PHE A 5 10.42 -14.67 0.65
C PHE A 5 9.37 -13.69 0.12
N ARG A 6 8.15 -14.14 -0.21
CA ARG A 6 7.04 -13.20 -0.40
C ARG A 6 6.75 -12.53 0.93
N TYR A 7 6.78 -11.19 0.93
CA TYR A 7 6.43 -10.32 2.05
C TYR A 7 4.92 -10.37 2.37
N THR A 8 4.45 -11.57 2.73
CA THR A 8 3.11 -11.87 3.22
C THR A 8 3.14 -11.91 4.75
N SER A 9 1.98 -11.90 5.39
CA SER A 9 1.85 -12.13 6.83
C SER A 9 2.54 -13.42 7.28
N PHE A 10 2.43 -14.50 6.49
CA PHE A 10 3.08 -15.77 6.76
C PHE A 10 4.61 -15.67 6.68
N GLY A 11 5.13 -15.00 5.63
CA GLY A 11 6.56 -14.76 5.46
C GLY A 11 7.14 -13.96 6.63
N PHE A 12 6.49 -12.87 7.03
CA PHE A 12 6.93 -12.08 8.18
C PHE A 12 6.83 -12.84 9.50
N THR A 13 5.77 -13.62 9.70
CA THR A 13 5.62 -14.47 10.90
C THR A 13 6.76 -15.49 11.01
N TYR A 14 7.10 -16.14 9.89
CA TYR A 14 8.21 -17.08 9.82
C TYR A 14 9.56 -16.41 10.13
N LEU A 15 9.84 -15.24 9.53
CA LEU A 15 11.09 -14.50 9.77
C LEU A 15 11.23 -14.03 11.22
N LEU A 16 10.13 -13.56 11.84
CA LEU A 16 10.14 -13.15 13.25
C LEU A 16 10.35 -14.36 14.18
N ALA A 17 9.69 -15.48 13.91
CA ALA A 17 9.90 -16.71 14.67
C ALA A 17 11.35 -17.22 14.56
N GLN A 18 11.92 -17.23 13.34
CA GLN A 18 13.31 -17.62 13.10
C GLN A 18 14.34 -16.70 13.76
N SER A 19 13.97 -15.47 14.10
CA SER A 19 14.84 -14.53 14.83
C SER A 19 14.65 -14.60 16.35
N GLY A 20 13.91 -15.58 16.87
CA GLY A 20 13.64 -15.73 18.30
C GLY A 20 12.66 -14.69 18.86
N MET A 21 11.87 -14.05 17.98
CA MET A 21 10.84 -13.10 18.38
C MET A 21 9.45 -13.73 18.31
N ARG A 22 8.59 -13.33 19.25
CA ARG A 22 7.16 -13.67 19.22
C ARG A 22 6.40 -12.57 18.46
N VAL A 23 5.55 -12.95 17.52
CA VAL A 23 4.65 -12.00 16.84
C VAL A 23 3.52 -11.62 17.78
N VAL A 24 3.42 -10.33 18.11
CA VAL A 24 2.36 -9.75 18.94
C VAL A 24 1.22 -9.26 18.08
N GLU A 25 1.54 -8.60 16.97
CA GLU A 25 0.55 -8.04 16.05
C GLU A 25 1.01 -8.22 14.60
N MET A 26 0.07 -8.58 13.74
CA MET A 26 0.26 -8.66 12.29
C MET A 26 -0.98 -8.06 11.64
N ARG A 27 -0.85 -6.84 11.10
CA ARG A 27 -1.98 -6.17 10.45
C ARG A 27 -1.64 -5.70 9.04
N PRO A 28 -2.56 -5.86 8.08
CA PRO A 28 -2.38 -5.36 6.73
C PRO A 28 -2.52 -3.84 6.70
N MET A 29 -1.71 -3.19 5.86
CA MET A 29 -1.87 -1.77 5.52
C MET A 29 -2.92 -1.62 4.40
N GLY A 30 -4.18 -1.54 4.82
CA GLY A 30 -5.38 -1.50 3.96
C GLY A 30 -5.72 -2.84 3.32
N GLY A 31 -6.23 -2.80 2.11
CA GLY A 31 -6.61 -3.95 1.27
C GLY A 31 -6.47 -3.61 -0.21
N TYR A 32 -7.07 -4.44 -1.04
CA TYR A 32 -6.91 -4.37 -2.49
C TYR A 32 -7.37 -3.03 -3.08
N PHE A 33 -8.48 -2.45 -2.58
CA PHE A 33 -9.02 -1.22 -3.13
C PHE A 33 -8.14 -0.03 -2.78
N TRP A 34 -7.64 0.05 -1.55
CA TRP A 34 -6.70 1.11 -1.20
C TRP A 34 -5.39 1.00 -1.97
N PHE A 35 -4.87 -0.23 -2.15
CA PHE A 35 -3.73 -0.48 -3.05
C PHE A 35 -4.02 -0.02 -4.49
N LEU A 36 -5.19 -0.34 -5.04
CA LEU A 36 -5.61 0.08 -6.37
C LEU A 36 -5.65 1.61 -6.49
N SER A 37 -6.04 2.32 -5.43
CA SER A 37 -6.08 3.79 -5.43
C SER A 37 -4.71 4.41 -5.72
N PHE A 38 -3.63 3.86 -5.16
CA PHE A 38 -2.25 4.32 -5.42
C PHE A 38 -1.80 4.00 -6.84
N ASN A 39 -2.22 2.87 -7.40
CA ASN A 39 -1.95 2.56 -8.81
C ASN A 39 -2.64 3.57 -9.74
N LEU A 40 -3.89 3.92 -9.43
CA LEU A 40 -4.67 4.91 -10.19
C LEU A 40 -4.13 6.34 -10.02
N GLN A 41 -3.41 6.66 -8.95
CA GLN A 41 -2.74 7.96 -8.84
C GLN A 41 -1.78 8.20 -10.00
N MET A 42 -1.14 7.19 -10.60
CA MET A 42 -0.25 7.42 -11.74
C MET A 42 -0.97 7.98 -12.98
N LEU A 43 -2.29 7.82 -13.06
CA LEU A 43 -3.09 8.18 -14.23
C LEU A 43 -3.00 9.69 -14.56
N HIS A 44 -2.77 10.55 -13.57
CA HIS A 44 -2.57 11.98 -13.80
C HIS A 44 -1.29 12.30 -14.63
N TYR A 45 -0.24 11.47 -14.53
CA TYR A 45 0.96 11.63 -15.35
C TYR A 45 0.69 11.30 -16.82
N TRP A 46 -0.12 10.27 -17.06
CA TRP A 46 -0.48 9.83 -18.41
C TRP A 46 -1.49 10.77 -19.08
N LEU A 47 -2.47 11.27 -18.33
CA LEU A 47 -3.48 12.20 -18.85
C LEU A 47 -2.95 13.60 -19.14
N PHE A 48 -1.96 14.07 -18.38
CA PHE A 48 -1.43 15.44 -18.49
C PHE A 48 0.07 15.43 -18.78
N PRO A 49 0.50 15.02 -19.99
CA PRO A 49 1.90 15.07 -20.38
C PRO A 49 2.43 16.51 -20.41
N ARG A 50 3.76 16.67 -20.30
CA ARG A 50 4.39 18.00 -20.26
C ARG A 50 3.98 18.84 -21.49
N PRO A 51 3.33 20.01 -21.29
CA PRO A 51 2.88 20.84 -22.39
C PRO A 51 4.07 21.54 -23.07
N ARG A 52 4.02 21.62 -24.41
CA ARG A 52 5.05 22.28 -25.23
C ARG A 52 5.09 23.81 -25.07
N SER A 53 3.97 24.45 -24.74
CA SER A 53 3.88 25.92 -24.59
C SER A 53 3.37 26.34 -23.21
N ARG A 54 3.71 27.58 -22.81
CA ARG A 54 3.25 28.17 -21.54
C ARG A 54 1.73 28.37 -21.49
N TRP A 55 1.10 28.70 -22.62
CA TRP A 55 -0.36 28.86 -22.71
C TRP A 55 -1.10 27.55 -22.44
N LEU A 56 -0.67 26.46 -23.08
CA LEU A 56 -1.25 25.14 -22.87
C LEU A 56 -1.10 24.67 -21.41
N ARG A 57 0.00 25.07 -20.74
CA ARG A 57 0.19 24.80 -19.31
C ARG A 57 -0.88 25.45 -18.45
N TRP A 58 -1.20 26.72 -18.69
CA TRP A 58 -2.24 27.41 -17.93
C TRP A 58 -3.62 26.82 -18.20
N LEU A 59 -3.91 26.45 -19.45
CA LEU A 59 -5.15 25.78 -19.81
C LEU A 59 -5.29 24.41 -19.13
N GLN A 60 -4.21 23.62 -19.07
CA GLN A 60 -4.21 22.29 -18.45
C GLN A 60 -4.19 22.34 -16.92
N ALA A 61 -3.66 23.41 -16.31
CA ALA A 61 -3.49 23.51 -14.86
C ALA A 61 -4.76 23.24 -14.04
N PRO A 62 -5.93 23.85 -14.32
CA PRO A 62 -7.14 23.59 -13.52
C PRO A 62 -7.62 22.14 -13.67
N PHE A 63 -7.56 21.57 -14.88
CA PHE A 63 -7.94 20.17 -15.11
C PHE A 63 -7.00 19.21 -14.38
N LYS A 64 -5.69 19.46 -14.46
CA LYS A 64 -4.70 18.66 -13.74
C LYS A 64 -4.92 18.72 -12.24
N LEU A 65 -5.18 19.92 -11.69
CA LEU A 65 -5.44 20.10 -10.26
C LEU A 65 -6.72 19.38 -9.82
N ALA A 66 -7.80 19.49 -10.60
CA ALA A 66 -9.05 18.77 -10.35
C ALA A 66 -8.84 17.25 -10.39
N THR A 67 -8.14 16.72 -11.40
CA THR A 67 -7.82 15.29 -11.47
C THR A 67 -6.94 14.86 -10.31
N GLN A 68 -5.91 15.62 -9.95
CA GLN A 68 -5.08 15.32 -8.77
C GLN A 68 -5.91 15.29 -7.50
N PHE A 69 -6.80 16.26 -7.29
CA PHE A 69 -7.68 16.28 -6.12
C PHE A 69 -8.56 15.02 -6.04
N VAL A 70 -9.15 14.60 -7.17
CA VAL A 70 -9.97 13.38 -7.23
C VAL A 70 -9.14 12.13 -6.93
N PHE A 71 -8.00 11.95 -7.62
CA PHE A 71 -7.21 10.71 -7.53
C PHE A 71 -6.29 10.61 -6.32
N PHE A 72 -5.89 11.74 -5.70
CA PHE A 72 -5.01 11.75 -4.53
C PHE A 72 -5.80 11.87 -3.22
N LEU A 73 -7.03 12.39 -3.23
CA LEU A 73 -7.81 12.58 -2.01
C LEU A 73 -9.13 11.82 -2.02
N LEU A 74 -10.04 12.14 -2.94
CA LEU A 74 -11.40 11.61 -2.90
C LEU A 74 -11.43 10.09 -3.15
N LEU A 75 -10.73 9.64 -4.19
CA LEU A 75 -10.73 8.24 -4.60
C LEU A 75 -10.01 7.33 -3.59
N PRO A 76 -8.80 7.66 -3.07
CA PRO A 76 -8.16 6.85 -2.03
C PRO A 76 -8.99 6.75 -0.75
N LEU A 77 -9.66 7.84 -0.34
CA LEU A 77 -10.53 7.82 0.84
C LEU A 77 -11.72 6.87 0.63
N LEU A 78 -12.39 6.97 -0.53
CA LEU A 78 -13.50 6.09 -0.87
C LEU A 78 -13.07 4.62 -0.94
N LEU A 79 -11.96 4.34 -1.64
CA LEU A 79 -11.45 2.98 -1.81
C LEU A 79 -10.93 2.38 -0.50
N TYR A 80 -10.37 3.20 0.40
CA TYR A 80 -10.01 2.76 1.75
C TYR A 80 -11.22 2.26 2.54
N TYR A 81 -12.36 2.95 2.48
CA TYR A 81 -13.57 2.43 3.13
C TYR A 81 -14.14 1.20 2.42
N LEU A 82 -13.90 1.07 1.11
CA LEU A 82 -14.31 -0.08 0.32
C LEU A 82 -13.48 -1.35 0.63
N ASP A 83 -12.28 -1.22 1.20
CA ASP A 83 -11.50 -2.35 1.72
C ASP A 83 -12.25 -3.18 2.77
N ARG A 84 -13.33 -2.67 3.36
CA ARG A 84 -14.23 -3.49 4.20
C ARG A 84 -14.83 -4.68 3.45
N LEU A 85 -14.92 -4.61 2.12
CA LEU A 85 -15.37 -5.70 1.26
C LEU A 85 -14.24 -6.72 0.99
N ASP A 86 -12.99 -6.30 1.05
CA ASP A 86 -11.83 -7.19 0.96
C ASP A 86 -11.56 -7.85 2.32
N LYS A 87 -12.16 -9.03 2.52
CA LYS A 87 -12.04 -9.79 3.78
C LYS A 87 -10.71 -10.51 3.93
N VAL A 88 -10.04 -10.83 2.82
CA VAL A 88 -8.83 -11.67 2.81
C VAL A 88 -7.58 -10.82 2.93
N LYS A 89 -7.54 -9.66 2.26
CA LYS A 89 -6.43 -8.69 2.34
C LYS A 89 -5.06 -9.29 1.99
N ASP A 90 -5.02 -10.18 1.00
CA ASP A 90 -3.76 -10.71 0.47
C ASP A 90 -3.00 -9.67 -0.37
N HIS A 91 -3.71 -8.68 -0.90
CA HIS A 91 -3.16 -7.59 -1.71
C HIS A 91 -3.25 -6.28 -0.95
N THR A 92 -2.16 -5.92 -0.27
CA THR A 92 -2.07 -4.74 0.57
C THR A 92 -0.81 -3.96 0.23
N LEU A 93 -0.69 -2.74 0.72
CA LEU A 93 0.54 -1.96 0.53
C LEU A 93 1.74 -2.57 1.30
N GLY A 94 1.44 -3.38 2.31
CA GLY A 94 2.42 -4.00 3.18
C GLY A 94 1.77 -4.44 4.50
N TRP A 95 2.61 -4.87 5.43
CA TRP A 95 2.19 -5.36 6.74
C TRP A 95 2.87 -4.56 7.85
N VAL A 96 2.11 -4.18 8.86
CA VAL A 96 2.68 -3.76 10.15
C VAL A 96 2.85 -5.02 10.99
N CYS A 97 4.09 -5.26 11.41
CA CYS A 97 4.47 -6.38 12.25
C CYS A 97 5.01 -5.82 13.57
N ILE A 98 4.44 -6.25 14.70
CA ILE A 98 4.97 -5.94 16.03
C ILE A 98 5.45 -7.26 16.62
N GLY A 99 6.77 -7.33 16.88
CA GLY A 99 7.41 -8.48 17.49
C GLY A 99 7.97 -8.12 18.87
N GLU A 100 7.99 -9.11 19.77
CA GLU A 100 8.57 -8.99 21.09
C GLU A 100 9.72 -10.01 21.22
N LYS A 101 10.86 -9.54 21.75
CA LYS A 101 12.00 -10.40 22.03
C LYS A 101 11.67 -11.32 23.20
N ILE A 102 11.93 -12.61 23.04
CA ILE A 102 11.77 -13.57 24.13
C ILE A 102 13.08 -13.59 24.94
N ASP A 103 13.09 -12.98 26.11
CA ASP A 103 14.30 -12.88 26.96
C ASP A 103 14.83 -14.25 27.46
N ASN A 104 14.00 -15.29 27.39
CA ASN A 104 14.33 -16.67 27.76
C ASN A 104 14.35 -17.64 26.56
N ALA A 105 14.58 -17.15 25.33
CA ALA A 105 14.73 -18.04 24.19
C ALA A 105 15.96 -18.95 24.41
N PRO A 106 15.83 -20.30 24.30
CA PRO A 106 16.99 -21.16 24.32
C PRO A 106 17.95 -20.75 23.18
N PRO A 107 19.27 -20.79 23.40
CA PRO A 107 20.23 -20.47 22.33
C PRO A 107 19.99 -21.40 21.15
N MET A 108 19.84 -20.82 19.96
CA MET A 108 19.68 -21.55 18.69
C MET A 108 20.99 -22.21 18.25
#